data_AF-A0A3P6TCX2-F1
#
_entry.id   AF-A0A3P6TCX2-F1
#
_cell.length_a   1.000
_cell.length_b   1.000
_cell.length_c   1.000
_cell.angle_alpha   90.00
_cell.angle_beta   90.00
_cell.angle_gamma   90.00
#
_symmetry.space_group_name_H-M   'P 1'
#
loop_
_entity.id
_entity.type
_entity.pdbx_description
1 polymer ?
#
loop_
_entity_poly.entity_id
_entity_poly.type
_entity_poly.pdbx_seq_one_letter_code
_entity_poly.pdbx_strand_id
1 'polypeptide(L)'
;MLQSASTDNCKSRPGCEVKFSWRGDSSCQAILCVTPSDTLAFVLSHDVVVEITLNKHIRVCRIGGVAATICNGGRVAAVHHPSVEIVQQETQVLLDMAQGPRVRATSDTVHVREVNKSDPPTRVHSLTKDELITHENLSAATDKFCLRRDIDATVALFLDDAGSDDVLGVYSDKRERCMLAARQAVVDQKGNQLSAIIQGVKVKHDMDNGDTRIYCGRNFISLRATTYALTLHSPWIDINVDRYQCTRLRRGEQVIESSKNRLQVIQNKMHADFALNPPESTGDLPSSNEAEKR
;
A
#
# COMPACT_ATOMS: atom_id res chain seq x y z
N MET A 1 41.80 6.85 -16.56
CA MET A 1 42.39 6.40 -15.28
C MET A 1 42.17 7.50 -14.28
N LEU A 2 41.37 7.28 -13.24
CA LEU A 2 41.37 8.08 -12.01
C LEU A 2 40.68 7.27 -10.91
N GLN A 3 41.16 7.48 -9.69
CA GLN A 3 41.38 6.45 -8.68
C GLN A 3 40.14 6.13 -7.85
N SER A 4 39.99 4.84 -7.54
CA SER A 4 39.19 4.35 -6.42
C SER A 4 39.99 4.52 -5.12
N ALA A 5 39.46 5.28 -4.16
CA ALA A 5 39.49 4.98 -2.72
C ALA A 5 38.99 6.19 -1.92
N SER A 6 37.88 6.01 -1.20
CA SER A 6 37.77 6.45 0.19
C SER A 6 36.67 5.63 0.86
N THR A 7 37.09 4.72 1.73
CA THR A 7 36.25 4.01 2.69
C THR A 7 35.70 5.01 3.70
N ASP A 8 34.41 5.32 3.60
CA ASP A 8 33.67 5.96 4.68
C ASP A 8 32.50 5.06 5.07
N ASN A 9 32.60 4.53 6.29
CA ASN A 9 31.65 3.65 6.95
C ASN A 9 30.29 4.34 7.14
N CYS A 10 29.47 4.37 6.09
CA CYS A 10 28.02 4.54 6.27
C CYS A 10 27.50 3.21 6.81
N LYS A 11 27.03 3.19 8.06
CA LYS A 11 26.55 1.99 8.75
C LYS A 11 25.41 1.34 7.95
N SER A 12 25.75 0.38 7.10
CA SER A 12 24.79 -0.53 6.49
C SER A 12 24.09 -1.32 7.59
N ARG A 13 22.78 -1.58 7.44
CA ARG A 13 22.09 -2.57 8.28
C ARG A 13 22.87 -3.90 8.24
N PRO A 14 23.01 -4.63 9.35
CA PRO A 14 23.70 -5.92 9.36
C PRO A 14 23.11 -6.86 8.29
N GLY A 15 23.97 -7.44 7.45
CA GLY A 15 23.58 -8.46 6.46
C GLY A 15 23.34 -8.00 5.02
N CYS A 16 23.38 -6.70 4.71
CA CYS A 16 23.25 -6.21 3.34
C CYS A 16 24.61 -6.04 2.65
N GLU A 17 24.75 -6.51 1.40
CA GLU A 17 25.95 -6.27 0.59
C GLU A 17 25.74 -5.03 -0.30
N VAL A 18 26.44 -3.94 0.03
CA VAL A 18 26.35 -2.65 -0.68
C VAL A 18 27.15 -2.71 -1.99
N LYS A 19 26.53 -2.32 -3.11
CA LYS A 19 27.20 -2.33 -4.43
C LYS A 19 27.34 -0.97 -5.06
N PHE A 20 26.38 -0.10 -4.83
CA PHE A 20 26.42 1.25 -5.34
C PHE A 20 26.12 2.19 -4.19
N SER A 21 26.99 3.18 -4.00
CA SER A 21 26.75 4.31 -3.11
C SER A 21 27.06 5.54 -3.93
N TRP A 22 26.04 6.38 -4.12
CA TRP A 22 26.19 7.64 -4.81
C TRP A 22 25.94 8.79 -3.84
N ARG A 23 26.95 9.64 -3.70
CA ARG A 23 26.83 10.96 -3.07
C ARG A 23 26.88 11.99 -4.18
N GLY A 24 25.82 12.76 -4.31
CA GLY A 24 25.80 13.92 -5.21
C GLY A 24 26.52 15.13 -4.62
N ASP A 25 26.47 16.22 -5.39
CA ASP A 25 26.84 17.56 -4.90
C ASP A 25 25.87 18.07 -3.81
N SER A 26 24.70 17.44 -3.69
CA SER A 26 23.80 17.54 -2.55
C SER A 26 23.97 16.31 -1.63
N SER A 27 23.58 16.45 -0.36
CA SER A 27 23.68 15.42 0.70
C SER A 27 22.88 14.11 0.45
N CYS A 28 22.39 13.89 -0.77
CA CYS A 28 21.62 12.71 -1.15
C CYS A 28 22.49 11.46 -1.16
N GLN A 29 22.02 10.42 -0.47
CA GLN A 29 22.57 9.07 -0.52
C GLN A 29 21.59 8.16 -1.26
N ALA A 30 22.06 7.54 -2.33
CA ALA A 30 21.36 6.46 -3.00
C ALA A 30 22.22 5.19 -2.89
N ILE A 31 21.64 4.13 -2.33
CA ILE A 31 22.32 2.87 -2.08
C ILE A 31 21.54 1.73 -2.71
N LEU A 32 22.16 1.00 -3.63
CA LEU A 32 21.63 -0.26 -4.15
C LEU A 32 22.36 -1.43 -3.49
N CYS A 33 21.61 -2.31 -2.85
CA CYS A 33 22.11 -3.50 -2.19
C CYS A 33 21.24 -4.73 -2.46
N VAL A 34 21.83 -5.90 -2.21
CA VAL A 34 21.08 -7.16 -2.13
C VAL A 34 20.78 -7.44 -0.66
N THR A 35 19.51 -7.69 -0.36
CA THR A 35 19.01 -7.96 1.00
C THR A 35 19.33 -9.40 1.42
N PRO A 36 19.25 -9.72 2.73
CA PRO A 36 19.35 -11.10 3.20
C PRO A 36 18.28 -12.05 2.64
N SER A 37 17.16 -11.51 2.16
CA SER A 37 16.07 -12.28 1.52
C SER A 37 16.28 -12.44 0.01
N ASP A 38 17.49 -12.16 -0.48
CA ASP A 38 17.87 -12.19 -1.89
C ASP A 38 16.93 -11.37 -2.79
N THR A 39 16.62 -10.15 -2.35
CA THR A 39 15.91 -9.12 -3.13
C THR A 39 16.81 -7.92 -3.35
N LEU A 40 16.47 -7.07 -4.32
CA LEU A 40 17.16 -5.81 -4.58
C LEU A 40 16.51 -4.72 -3.73
N ALA A 41 17.30 -4.01 -2.92
CA ALA A 41 16.82 -2.85 -2.19
C ALA A 41 17.56 -1.60 -2.64
N PHE A 42 16.79 -0.61 -3.06
CA PHE A 42 17.26 0.72 -3.42
C PHE A 42 16.85 1.70 -2.33
N VAL A 43 17.80 2.00 -1.45
CA VAL A 43 17.66 2.93 -0.34
C VAL A 43 17.93 4.33 -0.86
N LEU A 44 16.97 5.21 -0.67
CA LEU A 44 16.96 6.58 -1.17
C LEU A 44 16.96 7.56 0.00
N SER A 45 17.10 8.85 -0.31
CA SER A 45 16.92 9.91 0.68
C SER A 45 15.48 9.95 1.22
N HIS A 46 15.24 10.76 2.27
CA HIS A 46 13.91 10.93 2.87
C HIS A 46 13.28 9.65 3.42
N ASP A 47 14.12 8.70 3.85
CA ASP A 47 13.72 7.41 4.40
C ASP A 47 12.89 6.54 3.44
N VAL A 48 13.04 6.76 2.13
CA VAL A 48 12.36 5.97 1.10
C VAL A 48 13.20 4.75 0.73
N VAL A 49 12.58 3.57 0.68
CA VAL A 49 13.19 2.33 0.21
C VAL A 49 12.31 1.74 -0.88
N VAL A 50 12.93 1.34 -1.99
CA VAL A 50 12.29 0.59 -3.06
C VAL A 50 12.89 -0.81 -3.10
N GLU A 51 12.09 -1.82 -2.84
CA GLU A 51 12.46 -3.23 -2.91
C GLU A 51 11.91 -3.86 -4.19
N ILE A 52 12.74 -4.66 -4.87
CA ILE A 52 12.42 -5.29 -6.15
C ILE A 52 12.86 -6.75 -6.10
N THR A 53 11.96 -7.69 -6.40
CA THR A 53 12.30 -9.11 -6.55
C THR A 53 12.74 -9.43 -7.98
N LEU A 54 13.38 -10.59 -8.19
CA LEU A 54 13.69 -11.07 -9.55
C LEU A 54 12.41 -11.30 -10.39
N ASN A 55 11.27 -11.51 -9.74
CA ASN A 55 9.96 -11.65 -10.38
C ASN A 55 9.26 -10.29 -10.62
N LYS A 56 9.99 -9.16 -10.51
CA LYS A 56 9.44 -7.80 -10.72
C LYS A 56 8.32 -7.45 -9.74
N HIS A 57 8.29 -8.06 -8.56
CA HIS A 57 7.44 -7.60 -7.48
C HIS A 57 8.09 -6.37 -6.87
N ILE A 58 7.30 -5.34 -6.62
CA ILE A 58 7.79 -4.03 -6.22
C ILE A 58 7.14 -3.69 -4.91
N ARG A 59 7.95 -3.28 -3.95
CA ARG A 59 7.50 -2.63 -2.73
C ARG A 59 8.20 -1.30 -2.60
N VAL A 60 7.44 -0.26 -2.28
CA VAL A 60 7.98 1.02 -1.86
C VAL A 60 7.50 1.30 -0.46
N CYS A 61 8.40 1.76 0.40
CA CYS A 61 8.02 2.21 1.71
C CYS A 61 8.76 3.49 2.06
N ARG A 62 8.12 4.31 2.90
CA ARG A 62 8.80 5.29 3.71
C ARG A 62 8.86 4.75 5.13
N ILE A 63 10.06 4.63 5.69
CA ILE A 63 10.28 4.01 7.00
C ILE A 63 9.36 4.67 8.04
N GLY A 64 8.59 3.84 8.76
CA GLY A 64 7.70 4.27 9.84
C GLY A 64 6.42 5.02 9.42
N GLY A 65 6.04 5.00 8.13
CA GLY A 65 4.87 5.77 7.67
C GLY A 65 3.93 5.01 6.74
N VAL A 66 4.37 4.69 5.53
CA VAL A 66 3.49 4.22 4.45
C VAL A 66 4.24 3.23 3.57
N ALA A 67 3.53 2.23 3.06
CA ALA A 67 4.07 1.25 2.13
C ALA A 67 3.04 0.89 1.05
N ALA A 68 3.53 0.57 -0.13
CA ALA A 68 2.77 -0.03 -1.22
C ALA A 68 3.55 -1.21 -1.78
N THR A 69 2.85 -2.27 -2.14
CA THR A 69 3.40 -3.40 -2.89
C THR A 69 2.53 -3.74 -4.07
N ILE A 70 3.14 -4.24 -5.15
CA ILE A 70 2.44 -4.75 -6.33
C ILE A 70 3.25 -5.87 -6.98
N CYS A 71 2.57 -6.96 -7.36
CA CYS A 71 3.18 -8.01 -8.16
C CYS A 71 3.32 -7.58 -9.63
N ASN A 72 4.18 -8.24 -10.39
CA ASN A 72 4.44 -7.88 -11.79
C ASN A 72 3.18 -7.87 -12.67
N GLY A 73 2.25 -8.81 -12.44
CA GLY A 73 0.97 -8.86 -13.17
C GLY A 73 -0.08 -7.86 -12.71
N GLY A 74 0.16 -7.14 -11.61
CA GLY A 74 -0.79 -6.21 -10.99
C GLY A 74 -1.99 -6.88 -10.32
N ARG A 75 -2.00 -8.22 -10.22
CA ARG A 75 -3.08 -9.06 -9.67
C ARG A 75 -3.04 -9.16 -8.15
N VAL A 76 -1.94 -8.79 -7.53
CA VAL A 76 -1.83 -8.68 -6.09
C VAL A 76 -1.18 -7.35 -5.79
N ALA A 77 -1.83 -6.58 -4.93
CA ALA A 77 -1.37 -5.29 -4.48
C ALA A 77 -1.78 -5.07 -3.03
N ALA A 78 -0.96 -4.35 -2.28
CA ALA A 78 -1.35 -3.90 -0.96
C ALA A 78 -0.85 -2.49 -0.69
N VAL A 79 -1.59 -1.77 0.14
CA VAL A 79 -1.23 -0.46 0.67
C VAL A 79 -1.37 -0.51 2.17
N HIS A 80 -0.32 -0.08 2.86
CA HIS A 80 -0.38 0.21 4.29
C HIS A 80 -0.18 1.71 4.47
N HIS A 81 -1.14 2.37 5.09
CA HIS A 81 -1.13 3.79 5.43
C HIS A 81 -1.73 3.95 6.84
N PRO A 82 -1.33 4.96 7.64
CA PRO A 82 -1.80 5.09 9.02
C PRO A 82 -3.32 5.21 9.19
N SER A 83 -4.02 5.63 8.13
CA SER A 83 -5.49 5.72 8.11
C SER A 83 -6.19 4.53 7.46
N VAL A 84 -5.49 3.74 6.65
CA VAL A 84 -6.10 2.70 5.82
C VAL A 84 -5.12 1.59 5.46
N GLU A 85 -5.60 0.36 5.51
CA GLU A 85 -4.95 -0.80 4.91
C GLU A 85 -5.79 -1.32 3.76
N ILE A 86 -5.15 -1.60 2.63
CA ILE A 86 -5.81 -2.13 1.44
C ILE A 86 -5.06 -3.36 0.99
N VAL A 87 -5.78 -4.44 0.75
CA VAL A 87 -5.24 -5.69 0.20
C VAL A 87 -6.10 -6.11 -0.97
N GLN A 88 -5.47 -6.26 -2.12
CA GLN A 88 -6.07 -6.75 -3.35
C GLN A 88 -5.40 -8.07 -3.74
N GLN A 89 -6.22 -9.09 -3.98
CA GLN A 89 -5.81 -10.41 -4.45
C GLN A 89 -6.79 -10.88 -5.51
N GLU A 90 -6.32 -10.93 -6.76
CA GLU A 90 -7.13 -11.23 -7.95
C GLU A 90 -8.39 -10.34 -7.99
N THR A 91 -9.58 -10.94 -7.85
CA THR A 91 -10.87 -10.23 -7.90
C THR A 91 -11.33 -9.70 -6.56
N GLN A 92 -10.59 -9.97 -5.48
CA GLN A 92 -10.99 -9.64 -4.13
C GLN A 92 -10.21 -8.43 -3.61
N VAL A 93 -10.92 -7.55 -2.92
CA VAL A 93 -10.34 -6.37 -2.26
C VAL A 93 -10.84 -6.31 -0.84
N LEU A 94 -9.94 -6.03 0.09
CA LEU A 94 -10.24 -5.69 1.47
C LEU A 94 -9.65 -4.31 1.74
N LEU A 95 -10.49 -3.40 2.23
CA LEU A 95 -10.11 -2.08 2.70
C LEU A 95 -10.50 -2.00 4.18
N ASP A 96 -9.52 -1.77 5.04
CA ASP A 96 -9.68 -1.61 6.48
C ASP A 96 -9.30 -0.17 6.86
N MET A 97 -10.30 0.63 7.27
CA MET A 97 -10.05 1.98 7.74
C MET A 97 -9.72 1.93 9.24
N ALA A 98 -8.61 2.56 9.65
CA ALA A 98 -8.11 2.47 11.03
C ALA A 98 -9.15 2.91 12.09
N GLN A 99 -9.99 3.88 11.76
CA GLN A 99 -11.09 4.39 12.60
C GLN A 99 -12.41 4.39 11.82
N GLY A 100 -12.71 3.31 11.08
CA GLY A 100 -13.86 3.30 10.20
C GLY A 100 -14.29 1.91 9.72
N PRO A 101 -15.27 1.86 8.81
CA PRO A 101 -15.84 0.62 8.30
C PRO A 101 -14.78 -0.21 7.57
N ARG A 102 -15.05 -1.51 7.51
CA ARG A 102 -14.31 -2.41 6.65
C ARG A 102 -15.11 -2.68 5.40
N VAL A 103 -14.45 -2.66 4.26
CA VAL A 103 -15.07 -2.91 2.97
C VAL A 103 -14.42 -4.13 2.34
N ARG A 104 -15.25 -5.11 1.99
CA ARG A 104 -14.85 -6.34 1.29
C ARG A 104 -15.53 -6.36 -0.06
N ALA A 105 -14.77 -6.17 -1.13
CA ALA A 105 -15.30 -6.27 -2.48
C ALA A 105 -14.92 -7.61 -3.11
N THR A 106 -15.92 -8.32 -3.61
CA THR A 106 -15.79 -9.50 -4.48
C THR A 106 -16.07 -9.09 -5.92
N SER A 107 -16.03 -10.05 -6.85
CA SER A 107 -16.32 -9.84 -8.27
C SER A 107 -17.64 -9.11 -8.54
N ASP A 108 -18.66 -9.38 -7.74
CA ASP A 108 -20.06 -9.05 -7.99
C ASP A 108 -20.73 -8.26 -6.86
N THR A 109 -20.12 -8.21 -5.67
CA THR A 109 -20.71 -7.61 -4.47
C THR A 109 -19.67 -6.78 -3.72
N VAL A 110 -20.12 -5.71 -3.07
CA VAL A 110 -19.32 -4.96 -2.11
C VAL A 110 -19.99 -5.00 -0.74
N HIS A 111 -19.33 -5.63 0.22
CA HIS A 111 -19.79 -5.71 1.59
C HIS A 111 -19.14 -4.61 2.43
N VAL A 112 -19.93 -3.92 3.25
CA VAL A 112 -19.49 -2.87 4.17
C VAL A 112 -19.88 -3.28 5.57
N ARG A 113 -18.91 -3.47 6.46
CA ARG A 113 -19.14 -3.73 7.87
C ARG A 113 -19.20 -2.40 8.62
N GLU A 114 -20.33 -2.12 9.26
CA GLU A 114 -20.48 -0.93 10.09
C GLU A 114 -19.53 -0.96 11.30
N VAL A 115 -19.15 0.23 11.77
CA VAL A 115 -18.52 0.42 13.08
C VAL A 115 -19.56 1.03 14.01
N ASN A 116 -20.41 0.18 14.61
CA ASN A 116 -21.22 0.65 15.72
C ASN A 116 -20.37 0.68 17.00
N LYS A 117 -20.57 1.71 17.83
CA LYS A 117 -19.97 1.83 19.18
C LYS A 117 -20.50 0.77 20.15
N SER A 118 -21.55 0.03 19.78
CA SER A 118 -22.09 -1.11 20.52
C SER A 118 -21.40 -2.40 20.07
N ASP A 119 -20.75 -3.06 21.03
CA ASP A 119 -20.03 -4.31 20.86
C ASP A 119 -20.99 -5.52 20.91
N PRO A 120 -20.90 -6.50 19.97
CA PRO A 120 -20.16 -6.48 18.73
C PRO A 120 -21.00 -5.94 17.55
N PRO A 121 -20.42 -5.09 16.67
CA PRO A 121 -21.06 -4.69 15.43
C PRO A 121 -21.06 -5.86 14.45
N THR A 122 -22.22 -6.52 14.29
CA THR A 122 -22.40 -7.64 13.37
C THR A 122 -23.05 -7.24 12.06
N ARG A 123 -23.45 -5.97 11.91
CA ARG A 123 -24.19 -5.49 10.74
C ARG A 123 -23.29 -5.32 9.53
N VAL A 124 -23.71 -5.93 8.42
CA VAL A 124 -23.03 -5.89 7.13
C VAL A 124 -24.03 -5.44 6.07
N HIS A 125 -23.65 -4.43 5.29
CA HIS A 125 -24.39 -4.00 4.12
C HIS A 125 -23.75 -4.56 2.85
N SER A 126 -24.50 -5.34 2.08
CA SER A 126 -24.04 -5.92 0.82
C SER A 126 -24.66 -5.17 -0.34
N LEU A 127 -23.82 -4.46 -1.09
CA LEU A 127 -24.21 -3.76 -2.31
C LEU A 127 -23.96 -4.69 -3.51
N THR A 128 -25.03 -5.15 -4.13
CA THR A 128 -24.98 -5.93 -5.38
C THR A 128 -25.21 -5.00 -6.58
N LYS A 129 -25.28 -5.57 -7.79
CA LYS A 129 -25.64 -4.81 -9.00
C LYS A 129 -27.09 -4.31 -9.00
N ASP A 130 -27.98 -4.90 -8.19
CA ASP A 130 -29.44 -4.67 -8.25
C ASP A 130 -29.98 -4.04 -6.95
N GLU A 131 -29.38 -4.34 -5.80
CA GLU A 131 -29.93 -3.95 -4.49
C GLU A 131 -28.87 -3.78 -3.40
N LEU A 132 -29.29 -3.12 -2.32
CA LEU A 132 -28.55 -3.00 -1.07
C LEU A 132 -29.24 -3.87 0.00
N ILE A 133 -28.53 -4.88 0.50
CA ILE A 133 -29.05 -5.83 1.48
C ILE A 133 -28.36 -5.60 2.83
N THR A 134 -29.12 -5.58 3.92
CA THR A 134 -28.56 -5.49 5.28
C THR A 134 -28.62 -6.85 5.96
N HIS A 135 -27.49 -7.29 6.51
CA HIS A 135 -27.34 -8.54 7.23
C HIS A 135 -26.98 -8.25 8.68
N GLU A 136 -27.54 -9.01 9.62
CA GLU A 136 -27.25 -8.88 11.06
C GLU A 136 -26.06 -9.75 11.52
N ASN A 137 -25.31 -10.34 10.58
CA ASN A 137 -24.13 -11.15 10.88
C ASN A 137 -23.03 -11.04 9.81
N LEU A 138 -21.81 -11.41 10.22
CA LEU A 138 -20.61 -11.35 9.37
C LEU A 138 -20.52 -12.46 8.31
N SER A 139 -21.39 -13.48 8.35
CA SER A 139 -21.34 -14.61 7.41
C SER A 139 -21.71 -14.21 5.97
N ALA A 140 -22.26 -13.01 5.80
CA ALA A 140 -22.53 -12.41 4.50
C ALA A 140 -21.25 -12.17 3.66
N ALA A 141 -20.09 -12.00 4.31
CA ALA A 141 -18.80 -11.88 3.62
C ALA A 141 -18.00 -13.18 3.75
N THR A 142 -17.49 -13.69 2.63
CA THR A 142 -16.84 -15.02 2.50
C THR A 142 -15.72 -15.29 3.51
N ASP A 143 -15.00 -14.26 3.96
CA ASP A 143 -13.88 -14.35 4.89
C ASP A 143 -14.09 -13.50 6.17
N LYS A 144 -15.32 -13.04 6.42
CA LYS A 144 -15.68 -12.20 7.58
C LYS A 144 -14.80 -10.96 7.77
N PHE A 145 -14.26 -10.38 6.68
CA PHE A 145 -13.39 -9.21 6.71
C PHE A 145 -12.05 -9.45 7.46
N CYS A 146 -11.56 -10.68 7.46
CA CYS A 146 -10.30 -11.03 8.10
C CYS A 146 -9.10 -10.63 7.23
N LEU A 147 -8.27 -9.73 7.73
CA LEU A 147 -6.87 -9.60 7.30
C LEU A 147 -6.06 -10.70 8.01
N ARG A 148 -5.10 -11.32 7.30
CA ARG A 148 -3.99 -12.00 7.98
C ARG A 148 -3.20 -10.92 8.74
N ARG A 149 -3.40 -10.84 10.06
CA ARG A 149 -2.84 -9.77 10.93
C ARG A 149 -1.43 -10.09 11.43
N ASP A 150 -0.94 -11.27 11.15
CA ASP A 150 0.36 -11.77 11.58
C ASP A 150 1.52 -11.13 10.82
N ILE A 151 1.27 -10.58 9.62
CA ILE A 151 2.31 -10.02 8.75
C ILE A 151 1.77 -8.75 8.04
N ASP A 152 2.60 -7.72 7.93
CA ASP A 152 2.35 -6.57 7.04
C ASP A 152 2.04 -7.09 5.62
N ALA A 153 0.82 -6.86 5.14
CA ALA A 153 0.37 -7.35 3.84
C ALA A 153 1.23 -6.86 2.67
N THR A 154 1.96 -5.74 2.85
CA THR A 154 2.90 -5.25 1.84
C THR A 154 4.16 -6.10 1.71
N VAL A 155 4.50 -6.87 2.76
CA VAL A 155 5.65 -7.79 2.81
C VAL A 155 5.29 -9.19 2.33
N ALA A 156 4.01 -9.59 2.42
CA ALA A 156 3.56 -10.95 2.13
C ALA A 156 4.04 -11.46 0.76
N LEU A 157 3.92 -10.64 -0.30
CA LEU A 157 4.41 -10.98 -1.65
C LEU A 157 5.90 -11.32 -1.71
N PHE A 158 6.71 -10.69 -0.86
CA PHE A 158 8.16 -10.89 -0.84
C PHE A 158 8.54 -12.14 -0.05
N LEU A 159 7.71 -12.55 0.92
CA LEU A 159 7.87 -13.81 1.63
C LEU A 159 7.45 -15.00 0.78
N ASP A 160 6.37 -14.86 0.00
CA ASP A 160 5.92 -15.90 -0.92
C ASP A 160 6.96 -16.16 -2.03
N ASP A 161 7.57 -15.10 -2.59
CA ASP A 161 8.70 -15.17 -3.53
C ASP A 161 9.99 -15.75 -2.90
N ALA A 162 10.11 -15.70 -1.57
CA ALA A 162 11.22 -16.30 -0.83
C ALA A 162 10.98 -17.79 -0.55
N GLY A 163 9.73 -18.22 -0.39
CA GLY A 163 9.35 -19.61 -0.07
C GLY A 163 9.13 -20.53 -1.27
N SER A 164 9.06 -20.01 -2.50
CA SER A 164 8.99 -20.86 -3.70
C SER A 164 10.39 -21.34 -4.13
N ASP A 165 10.61 -22.66 -4.06
CA ASP A 165 11.80 -23.44 -4.44
C ASP A 165 12.95 -23.55 -3.40
N ASP A 166 12.64 -24.20 -2.27
CA ASP A 166 13.64 -24.80 -1.37
C ASP A 166 14.25 -26.09 -1.98
N VAL A 167 15.06 -25.94 -3.04
CA VAL A 167 15.99 -26.97 -3.50
C VAL A 167 17.42 -26.50 -3.22
N LEU A 168 18.15 -27.28 -2.42
CA LEU A 168 19.57 -27.02 -2.10
C LEU A 168 20.38 -26.80 -3.40
N GLY A 169 20.93 -25.59 -3.56
CA GLY A 169 21.65 -25.13 -4.77
C GLY A 169 21.00 -23.95 -5.50
N VAL A 170 19.71 -23.67 -5.24
CA VAL A 170 18.96 -22.54 -5.85
C VAL A 170 19.25 -21.20 -5.15
N TYR A 171 19.57 -21.20 -3.84
CA TYR A 171 19.89 -19.96 -3.09
C TYR A 171 21.14 -19.25 -3.62
N SER A 172 22.22 -19.98 -3.90
CA SER A 172 23.44 -19.39 -4.49
C SER A 172 23.14 -18.79 -5.86
N ASP A 173 22.32 -19.46 -6.67
CA ASP A 173 21.87 -18.94 -7.96
C ASP A 173 20.98 -17.69 -7.82
N LYS A 174 20.02 -17.68 -6.89
CA LYS A 174 19.15 -16.52 -6.65
C LYS A 174 19.94 -15.29 -6.20
N ARG A 175 20.83 -15.45 -5.22
CA ARG A 175 21.70 -14.37 -4.75
C ARG A 175 22.61 -13.87 -5.86
N GLU A 176 23.25 -14.76 -6.61
CA GLU A 176 24.11 -14.38 -7.75
C GLU A 176 23.33 -13.64 -8.84
N ARG A 177 22.10 -14.07 -9.16
CA ARG A 177 21.21 -13.37 -10.09
C ARG A 177 20.82 -11.99 -9.59
N CYS A 178 20.51 -11.83 -8.30
CA CYS A 178 20.28 -10.52 -7.70
C CYS A 178 21.53 -9.64 -7.77
N MET A 179 22.70 -10.21 -7.49
CA MET A 179 23.97 -9.49 -7.57
C MET A 179 24.30 -9.05 -9.00
N LEU A 180 24.01 -9.89 -9.99
CA LEU A 180 24.13 -9.55 -11.41
C LEU A 180 23.16 -8.44 -11.80
N ALA A 181 21.89 -8.54 -11.40
CA ALA A 181 20.88 -7.52 -11.65
C ALA A 181 21.25 -6.16 -11.01
N ALA A 182 21.81 -6.18 -9.81
CA ALA A 182 22.32 -4.98 -9.14
C ALA A 182 23.49 -4.35 -9.91
N ARG A 183 24.42 -5.16 -10.42
CA ARG A 183 25.56 -4.68 -11.24
C ARG A 183 25.13 -4.11 -12.59
N GLN A 184 24.03 -4.59 -13.14
CA GLN A 184 23.46 -4.13 -14.41
C GLN A 184 22.50 -2.94 -14.23
N ALA A 185 22.25 -2.50 -12.99
CA ALA A 185 21.40 -1.35 -12.75
C ALA A 185 22.01 -0.09 -13.34
N VAL A 186 21.18 0.71 -14.00
CA VAL A 186 21.57 2.01 -14.54
C VAL A 186 21.05 3.09 -13.60
N VAL A 187 21.92 3.95 -13.09
CA VAL A 187 21.56 5.07 -12.23
C VAL A 187 22.09 6.37 -12.86
N ASP A 188 21.20 7.33 -13.06
CA ASP A 188 21.46 8.64 -13.65
C ASP A 188 20.89 9.74 -12.76
N GLN A 189 21.54 10.90 -12.77
CA GLN A 189 21.25 12.06 -11.94
C GLN A 189 21.12 13.26 -12.88
N LYS A 190 19.96 13.94 -12.88
CA LYS A 190 19.75 15.17 -13.64
C LYS A 190 19.11 16.23 -12.76
N GLY A 191 19.88 17.26 -12.40
CA GLY A 191 19.45 18.24 -11.41
C GLY A 191 19.08 17.55 -10.10
N ASN A 192 17.88 17.80 -9.60
CA ASN A 192 17.39 17.23 -8.35
C ASN A 192 16.63 15.90 -8.54
N GLN A 193 16.63 15.35 -9.76
CA GLN A 193 15.98 14.07 -10.05
C GLN A 193 17.01 12.95 -10.23
N LEU A 194 16.95 11.98 -9.34
CA LEU A 194 17.61 10.69 -9.49
C LEU A 194 16.70 9.74 -10.28
N SER A 195 17.25 9.04 -11.27
CA SER A 195 16.57 8.02 -12.05
C SER A 195 17.36 6.72 -12.02
N ALA A 196 16.71 5.60 -11.72
CA ALA A 196 17.31 4.28 -11.78
C ALA A 196 16.48 3.33 -12.64
N ILE A 197 17.16 2.42 -13.33
CA ILE A 197 16.55 1.26 -14.00
C ILE A 197 17.18 0.03 -13.37
N ILE A 198 16.39 -0.72 -12.62
CA ILE A 198 16.82 -1.89 -11.87
C ILE A 198 15.94 -3.06 -12.32
N GLN A 199 16.54 -4.04 -13.01
CA GLN A 199 15.83 -5.22 -13.52
C GLN A 199 14.63 -4.89 -14.46
N GLY A 200 14.62 -3.70 -15.07
CA GLY A 200 13.53 -3.22 -15.92
C GLY A 200 12.43 -2.46 -15.17
N VAL A 201 12.57 -2.27 -13.86
CA VAL A 201 11.79 -1.35 -13.05
C VAL A 201 12.45 0.03 -13.12
N LYS A 202 11.70 1.05 -13.51
CA LYS A 202 12.18 2.43 -13.56
C LYS A 202 11.75 3.16 -12.29
N VAL A 203 12.72 3.63 -11.51
CA VAL A 203 12.53 4.45 -10.32
C VAL A 203 12.94 5.88 -10.64
N LYS A 204 12.11 6.85 -10.26
CA LYS A 204 12.43 8.28 -10.26
C LYS A 204 12.23 8.81 -8.86
N HIS A 205 13.23 9.52 -8.35
CA HIS A 205 13.22 10.06 -7.00
C HIS A 205 13.63 11.54 -7.06
N ASP A 206 12.80 12.40 -6.50
CA ASP A 206 13.10 13.79 -6.26
C ASP A 206 13.92 13.90 -4.97
N MET A 207 15.14 14.40 -5.10
CA MET A 207 16.09 14.50 -4.00
C MET A 207 15.83 15.67 -3.05
N ASP A 208 14.97 16.62 -3.42
CA ASP A 208 14.65 17.77 -2.56
C ASP A 208 13.53 17.44 -1.58
N ASN A 209 12.57 16.61 -2.00
CA ASN A 209 11.35 16.35 -1.24
C ASN A 209 11.05 14.85 -1.02
N GLY A 210 11.81 13.95 -1.64
CA GLY A 210 11.65 12.50 -1.52
C GLY A 210 10.54 11.89 -2.35
N ASP A 211 9.81 12.67 -3.16
CA ASP A 211 8.73 12.17 -4.00
C ASP A 211 9.28 11.11 -4.98
N THR A 212 8.70 9.93 -4.93
CA THR A 212 9.20 8.75 -5.61
C THR A 212 8.15 8.17 -6.54
N ARG A 213 8.53 7.90 -7.78
CA ARG A 213 7.68 7.28 -8.80
C ARG A 213 8.34 6.03 -9.33
N ILE A 214 7.58 4.95 -9.44
CA ILE A 214 8.06 3.65 -9.85
C ILE A 214 7.18 3.16 -11.00
N TYR A 215 7.81 2.67 -12.06
CA TYR A 215 7.15 2.15 -13.25
C TYR A 215 7.66 0.75 -13.54
N CYS A 216 6.74 -0.20 -13.75
CA CYS A 216 7.07 -1.54 -14.20
C CYS A 216 5.98 -2.09 -15.10
N GLY A 217 6.27 -2.14 -16.40
CA GLY A 217 5.27 -2.49 -17.41
C GLY A 217 4.08 -1.54 -17.35
N ARG A 218 2.90 -2.06 -17.00
CA ARG A 218 1.65 -1.28 -16.85
C ARG A 218 1.38 -0.82 -15.42
N ASN A 219 2.24 -1.22 -14.48
CA ASN A 219 2.08 -0.86 -13.07
C ASN A 219 2.79 0.45 -12.79
N PHE A 220 2.20 1.25 -11.91
CA PHE A 220 2.72 2.53 -11.48
C PHE A 220 2.50 2.72 -9.98
N ILE A 221 3.53 3.17 -9.27
CA ILE A 221 3.39 3.63 -7.88
C ILE A 221 3.98 5.04 -7.78
N SER A 222 3.25 5.95 -7.13
CA SER A 222 3.74 7.27 -6.74
C SER A 222 3.59 7.41 -5.23
N LEU A 223 4.68 7.77 -4.56
CA LEU A 223 4.72 8.08 -3.14
C LEU A 223 5.20 9.50 -2.96
N ARG A 224 4.44 10.32 -2.24
CA ARG A 224 4.91 11.62 -1.78
C ARG A 224 5.41 11.53 -0.35
N ALA A 225 6.72 11.66 -0.16
CA ALA A 225 7.35 11.38 1.12
C ALA A 225 6.89 12.34 2.24
N THR A 226 6.62 13.60 1.89
CA THR A 226 6.22 14.65 2.85
C THR A 226 4.78 14.56 3.33
N THR A 227 3.87 14.06 2.49
CA THR A 227 2.42 14.06 2.76
C THR A 227 1.83 12.68 2.96
N TYR A 228 2.63 11.64 2.74
CA TYR A 228 2.22 10.24 2.67
C TYR A 228 1.15 9.94 1.61
N ALA A 229 0.89 10.90 0.71
CA ALA A 229 0.01 10.67 -0.42
C ALA A 229 0.60 9.58 -1.31
N LEU A 230 -0.24 8.61 -1.65
CA LEU A 230 0.15 7.40 -2.34
C LEU A 230 -0.81 7.16 -3.49
N THR A 231 -0.27 6.76 -4.63
CA THR A 231 -1.05 6.28 -5.78
C THR A 231 -0.45 4.97 -6.23
N LEU A 232 -1.28 3.95 -6.40
CA LEU A 232 -0.92 2.67 -6.99
C LEU A 232 -1.91 2.42 -8.12
N HIS A 233 -1.38 2.15 -9.30
CA HIS A 233 -2.16 1.88 -10.51
C HIS A 233 -1.68 0.57 -11.13
N SER A 234 -2.64 -0.26 -11.50
CA SER A 234 -2.43 -1.48 -12.25
C SER A 234 -3.60 -1.71 -13.22
N PRO A 235 -3.47 -2.65 -14.17
CA PRO A 235 -4.61 -3.06 -15.00
C PRO A 235 -5.82 -3.59 -14.21
N TRP A 236 -5.64 -3.93 -12.93
CA TRP A 236 -6.67 -4.54 -12.09
C TRP A 236 -7.26 -3.57 -11.08
N ILE A 237 -6.45 -2.62 -10.57
CA ILE A 237 -6.88 -1.74 -9.49
C ILE A 237 -6.18 -0.37 -9.55
N ASP A 238 -6.96 0.66 -9.25
CA ASP A 238 -6.48 2.01 -8.97
C ASP A 238 -6.70 2.32 -7.49
N ILE A 239 -5.63 2.68 -6.80
CA ILE A 239 -5.68 3.11 -5.40
C ILE A 239 -5.05 4.50 -5.32
N ASN A 240 -5.75 5.43 -4.69
CA ASN A 240 -5.25 6.74 -4.35
C ASN A 240 -5.56 7.01 -2.89
N VAL A 241 -4.53 7.34 -2.10
CA VAL A 241 -4.66 7.90 -0.76
C VAL A 241 -4.06 9.30 -0.84
N ASP A 242 -4.87 10.32 -0.64
CA ASP A 242 -4.40 11.70 -0.77
C ASP A 242 -3.74 12.23 0.52
N ARG A 243 -3.24 13.47 0.47
CA ARG A 243 -2.60 14.13 1.62
C ARG A 243 -3.54 14.38 2.81
N TYR A 244 -4.85 14.31 2.58
CA TYR A 244 -5.88 14.46 3.59
C TYR A 244 -6.44 13.10 4.03
N GLN A 245 -5.77 12.01 3.64
CA GLN A 245 -6.13 10.64 3.97
C GLN A 245 -7.47 10.20 3.34
N CYS A 246 -7.99 10.96 2.39
CA CYS A 246 -9.13 10.55 1.58
C CYS A 246 -8.65 9.45 0.64
N THR A 247 -9.40 8.36 0.59
CA THR A 247 -9.03 7.18 -0.18
C THR A 247 -10.00 7.01 -1.34
N ARG A 248 -9.47 6.72 -2.52
CA ARG A 248 -10.25 6.28 -3.68
C ARG A 248 -9.68 4.98 -4.17
N LEU A 249 -10.52 3.97 -4.24
CA LEU A 249 -10.20 2.65 -4.78
C LEU A 249 -11.16 2.36 -5.92
N ARG A 250 -10.63 2.06 -7.11
CA ARG A 250 -11.42 1.64 -8.26
C ARG A 250 -10.95 0.29 -8.78
N ARG A 251 -11.92 -0.61 -8.99
CA ARG A 251 -11.71 -1.93 -9.59
C ARG A 251 -12.81 -2.16 -10.64
N GLY A 252 -12.51 -1.89 -11.91
CA GLY A 252 -13.52 -1.90 -12.98
C GLY A 252 -14.64 -0.89 -12.69
N GLU A 253 -15.87 -1.41 -12.54
CA GLU A 253 -17.08 -0.66 -12.21
C GLU A 253 -17.35 -0.52 -10.70
N GLN A 254 -16.48 -1.09 -9.86
CA GLN A 254 -16.55 -0.90 -8.41
C GLN A 254 -15.72 0.31 -8.01
N VAL A 255 -16.30 1.21 -7.24
CA VAL A 255 -15.59 2.36 -6.68
C VAL A 255 -15.89 2.46 -5.18
N ILE A 256 -14.84 2.57 -4.38
CA ILE A 256 -14.92 2.79 -2.93
C ILE A 256 -14.16 4.09 -2.65
N GLU A 257 -14.88 5.10 -2.18
CA GLU A 257 -14.34 6.44 -1.94
C GLU A 257 -14.60 6.83 -0.48
N SER A 258 -13.54 7.13 0.26
CA SER A 258 -13.63 7.70 1.60
C SER A 258 -13.25 9.18 1.58
N SER A 259 -14.04 9.95 2.30
CA SER A 259 -13.81 11.35 2.64
C SER A 259 -13.80 11.47 4.17
N LYS A 260 -13.59 12.68 4.71
CA LYS A 260 -13.56 12.90 6.17
C LYS A 260 -14.76 12.33 6.93
N ASN A 261 -15.95 12.41 6.35
CA ASN A 261 -17.20 12.09 7.07
C ASN A 261 -18.04 11.00 6.39
N ARG A 262 -17.63 10.54 5.21
CA ARG A 262 -18.46 9.64 4.39
C ARG A 262 -17.61 8.62 3.65
N LEU A 263 -18.08 7.39 3.65
CA LEU A 263 -17.68 6.35 2.73
C LEU A 263 -18.76 6.20 1.67
N GLN A 264 -18.40 6.37 0.41
CA GLN A 264 -19.24 6.12 -0.74
C GLN A 264 -18.81 4.81 -1.41
N VAL A 265 -19.77 3.96 -1.72
CA VAL A 265 -19.56 2.70 -2.43
C VAL A 265 -20.43 2.66 -3.66
N ILE A 266 -19.82 2.38 -4.80
CA ILE A 266 -20.47 2.25 -6.10
C ILE A 266 -20.21 0.85 -6.62
N GLN A 267 -21.26 0.17 -7.03
CA GLN A 267 -21.23 -1.13 -7.68
C GLN A 267 -22.06 -1.07 -8.97
N ASN A 268 -21.39 -0.91 -10.11
CA ASN A 268 -22.05 -0.63 -11.40
C ASN A 268 -22.89 0.66 -11.32
N LYS A 269 -24.22 0.53 -11.39
CA LYS A 269 -25.17 1.66 -11.31
C LYS A 269 -25.66 1.93 -9.89
N MET A 270 -25.41 1.00 -8.96
CA MET A 270 -25.85 1.11 -7.58
C MET A 270 -24.85 1.94 -6.77
N HIS A 271 -25.37 2.76 -5.87
CA HIS A 271 -24.59 3.62 -4.99
C HIS A 271 -25.13 3.54 -3.56
N ALA A 272 -24.22 3.55 -2.59
CA ALA A 272 -24.53 3.62 -1.17
C ALA A 272 -23.56 4.55 -0.46
N ASP A 273 -24.09 5.37 0.45
CA ASP A 273 -23.32 6.31 1.26
C ASP A 273 -23.44 5.90 2.74
N PHE A 274 -22.29 5.84 3.42
CA PHE A 274 -22.18 5.49 4.83
C PHE A 274 -21.51 6.64 5.59
N ALA A 275 -22.11 7.08 6.68
CA ALA A 275 -21.50 8.09 7.56
C ALA A 275 -20.36 7.48 8.38
N LEU A 276 -19.20 8.13 8.40
CA LEU A 276 -18.03 7.71 9.19
C LEU A 276 -18.07 8.26 10.62
N ASN A 277 -18.65 9.46 10.78
CA ASN A 277 -18.91 10.11 12.06
C ASN A 277 -20.41 10.34 12.17
N PRO A 278 -21.20 9.43 12.75
CA PRO A 278 -22.57 9.76 13.09
C PRO A 278 -22.54 10.95 14.08
N PRO A 279 -23.39 11.98 13.91
CA PRO A 279 -23.49 13.06 14.89
C PRO A 279 -23.73 12.43 16.25
N GLU A 280 -22.99 12.87 17.27
CA GLU A 280 -23.30 12.55 18.65
C GLU A 280 -24.78 12.89 18.84
N SER A 281 -25.60 11.88 19.14
CA SER A 281 -26.95 12.12 19.58
C SER A 281 -26.84 13.00 20.82
N THR A 282 -27.14 14.28 20.68
CA THR A 282 -27.44 15.16 21.80
C THR A 282 -28.69 14.61 22.46
N GLY A 283 -28.49 13.63 23.35
CA GLY A 283 -29.47 13.21 24.32
C GLY A 283 -29.68 14.33 25.31
N ASP A 284 -30.95 14.52 25.66
CA ASP A 284 -31.47 15.30 26.78
C ASP A 284 -31.69 16.80 26.53
N LEU A 285 -32.70 17.10 25.70
CA LEU A 285 -33.59 18.22 25.99
C LEU A 285 -34.39 17.86 27.25
N PRO A 286 -34.34 18.65 28.35
CA PRO A 286 -35.18 18.37 29.51
C PRO A 286 -36.64 18.57 29.11
N SER A 287 -37.44 17.53 29.33
CA SER A 287 -38.89 17.56 29.22
C SER A 287 -39.44 18.72 30.05
N SER A 288 -40.04 19.70 29.38
CA SER A 288 -40.89 20.71 30.02
C SER A 288 -42.09 20.01 30.64
N ASN A 289 -42.03 19.75 31.95
CA ASN A 289 -43.23 19.39 32.70
C ASN A 289 -44.10 20.64 32.80
N GLU A 290 -45.14 20.69 31.96
CA GLU A 290 -46.37 21.39 32.31
C GLU A 290 -46.91 20.79 33.62
N ALA A 291 -46.97 21.62 34.67
CA ALA A 291 -47.82 21.37 35.81
C ALA A 291 -49.00 22.34 35.73
N GLU A 292 -50.10 21.88 35.13
CA GLU A 292 -51.42 22.48 35.37
C GLU A 292 -51.92 22.08 36.77
N LYS A 293 -52.11 23.11 37.60
CA LYS A 293 -53.16 23.32 38.62
C LYS A 293 -53.76 22.09 39.34
N ARG A 294 -53.57 22.05 40.66
CA ARG A 294 -54.67 22.17 41.65
C ARG A 294 -54.19 22.95 42.87
#